data_AF-A0AAN8Q149-F1
#
_entry.id   AF-A0AAN8Q149-F1
#
_cell.length_a   1.000
_cell.length_b   1.000
_cell.length_c   1.000
_cell.angle_alpha   90.00
_cell.angle_beta   90.00
_cell.angle_gamma   90.00
#
_symmetry.space_group_name_H-M   'P 1'
#
loop_
_entity.id
_entity.type
_entity.pdbx_description
1 polymer ?
#
loop_
_entity_poly.entity_id
_entity_poly.type
_entity_poly.pdbx_seq_one_letter_code
_entity_poly.pdbx_strand_id
1 'polypeptide(L)'
;MDVTSKQQTIATMLAEYNAAEFCLHRAWDQVILLQNKLFDLKVRYDRAKAVNYRSFQYVFKQRKLTIEKMLKMYALYAEAKADQVFHLRIFLMLIGHSFDDESTDAADEDGEEMVEESFYGDDENVDDNEDYYIDDELVTTL
;
A
#
# COMPACT_ATOMS: atom_id res chain seq x y z
N MET A 1 37.60 22.40 -6.45
CA MET A 1 37.07 21.07 -6.11
C MET A 1 37.31 20.18 -7.30
N ASP A 2 38.00 19.06 -7.12
CA ASP A 2 38.29 18.11 -8.20
C ASP A 2 37.00 17.62 -8.85
N VAL A 3 36.96 17.65 -10.18
CA VAL A 3 35.82 17.14 -10.98
C VAL A 3 35.49 15.70 -10.58
N THR A 4 36.51 14.90 -10.27
CA THR A 4 36.38 13.52 -9.78
C THR A 4 35.63 13.43 -8.44
N SER A 5 35.88 14.37 -7.51
CA SER A 5 35.19 14.41 -6.22
C SER A 5 33.72 14.79 -6.39
N LYS A 6 33.42 15.76 -7.27
CA LYS A 6 32.03 16.12 -7.61
C LYS A 6 31.27 14.94 -8.24
N GLN A 7 31.90 14.24 -9.19
CA GLN A 7 31.31 13.08 -9.85
C GLN A 7 30.98 11.95 -8.86
N GLN A 8 31.89 11.68 -7.92
CA GLN A 8 31.69 10.69 -6.86
C GLN A 8 30.51 11.06 -5.95
N THR A 9 30.39 12.33 -5.54
CA THR A 9 29.26 12.77 -4.71
C THR A 9 27.91 12.66 -5.42
N ILE A 10 27.85 12.92 -6.72
CA ILE A 10 26.62 12.76 -7.50
C ILE A 10 26.24 11.27 -7.57
N ALA A 11 27.20 10.39 -7.85
CA ALA A 11 26.96 8.95 -7.95
C ALA A 11 26.45 8.36 -6.62
N THR A 12 27.01 8.78 -5.49
CA THR A 12 26.53 8.31 -4.17
C THR A 12 25.12 8.80 -3.87
N MET A 13 24.84 10.08 -4.13
CA MET A 13 23.51 10.66 -3.90
C MET A 13 22.45 10.07 -4.83
N LEU A 14 22.82 9.69 -6.05
CA LEU A 14 21.93 8.98 -6.98
C LEU A 14 21.60 7.57 -6.51
N ALA A 15 22.59 6.83 -6.02
CA ALA A 15 22.34 5.50 -5.45
C ALA A 15 21.39 5.59 -4.24
N GLU A 16 21.56 6.62 -3.41
CA GLU A 16 20.64 6.89 -2.30
C GLU A 16 19.24 7.31 -2.77
N TYR A 17 19.14 8.12 -3.82
CA TYR A 17 17.87 8.53 -4.44
C TYR A 17 17.11 7.30 -4.96
N ASN A 18 17.74 6.48 -5.78
CA ASN A 18 17.13 5.28 -6.37
C ASN A 18 16.69 4.28 -5.29
N ALA A 19 17.51 4.10 -4.24
CA ALA A 19 17.15 3.23 -3.13
C ALA A 19 15.96 3.78 -2.33
N ALA A 20 15.91 5.09 -2.10
CA ALA A 20 14.79 5.75 -1.42
C ALA A 20 13.49 5.66 -2.25
N GLU A 21 13.58 5.86 -3.56
CA GLU A 21 12.46 5.73 -4.50
C GLU A 21 11.93 4.30 -4.56
N PHE A 22 12.80 3.30 -4.67
CA PHE A 22 12.41 1.88 -4.57
C PHE A 22 11.68 1.57 -3.25
N CYS A 23 12.20 2.06 -2.13
CA CYS A 23 11.56 1.86 -0.83
C CYS A 23 10.21 2.57 -0.73
N LEU A 24 10.07 3.75 -1.35
CA LEU A 24 8.84 4.51 -1.42
C LEU A 24 7.77 3.74 -2.20
N HIS A 25 8.08 3.29 -3.43
CA HIS A 25 7.16 2.49 -4.23
C HIS A 25 6.70 1.25 -3.48
N ARG A 26 7.64 0.49 -2.90
CA ARG A 26 7.30 -0.70 -2.11
C ARG A 26 6.42 -0.38 -0.91
N ALA A 27 6.60 0.78 -0.26
CA ALA A 27 5.75 1.20 0.85
C ALA A 27 4.32 1.50 0.38
N TRP A 28 4.16 2.16 -0.76
CA TRP A 28 2.85 2.39 -1.40
C TRP A 28 2.16 1.08 -1.76
N ASP A 29 2.87 0.11 -2.31
CA ASP A 29 2.32 -1.21 -2.63
C ASP A 29 1.79 -1.91 -1.37
N GLN A 30 2.52 -1.82 -0.25
CA GLN A 30 2.06 -2.36 1.02
C GLN A 30 0.82 -1.64 1.55
N VAL A 31 0.73 -0.32 1.38
CA VAL A 31 -0.46 0.46 1.76
C VAL A 31 -1.68 -0.03 1.00
N ILE A 32 -1.58 -0.15 -0.34
CA ILE A 32 -2.67 -0.61 -1.20
C ILE A 32 -3.09 -2.03 -0.83
N LEU A 33 -2.13 -2.94 -0.69
CA LEU A 33 -2.38 -4.33 -0.31
C LEU A 33 -3.08 -4.44 1.05
N LEU A 34 -2.66 -3.66 2.05
CA LEU A 34 -3.27 -3.67 3.37
C LEU A 34 -4.68 -3.06 3.36
N GLN A 35 -4.93 -2.04 2.55
CA GLN A 35 -6.28 -1.48 2.35
C GLN A 35 -7.24 -2.52 1.76
N ASN A 36 -6.79 -3.25 0.72
CA ASN A 36 -7.58 -4.33 0.12
C ASN A 36 -7.89 -5.43 1.14
N LYS A 37 -6.89 -5.87 1.92
CA LYS A 37 -7.11 -6.85 3.00
C LYS A 37 -8.06 -6.34 4.08
N LEU A 38 -8.04 -5.05 4.39
CA LEU A 38 -8.94 -4.44 5.37
C LEU A 38 -10.39 -4.47 4.87
N PHE A 39 -10.60 -4.21 3.59
CA PHE A 39 -11.90 -4.30 2.93
C PHE A 39 -12.45 -5.73 2.99
N ASP A 40 -11.66 -6.72 2.57
CA ASP A 40 -12.06 -8.14 2.62
C ASP A 40 -12.43 -8.58 4.04
N LEU A 41 -11.65 -8.14 5.03
CA LEU A 41 -11.88 -8.48 6.42
C LEU A 41 -13.18 -7.84 6.95
N LYS A 42 -13.53 -6.64 6.48
CA LYS A 42 -14.81 -5.99 6.79
C LYS A 42 -15.97 -6.84 6.26
N VAL A 43 -15.92 -7.25 5.00
CA VAL A 43 -16.96 -8.12 4.39
C VAL A 43 -17.14 -9.42 5.19
N ARG A 44 -16.04 -10.10 5.55
CA ARG A 44 -16.09 -11.33 6.34
C ARG A 44 -16.60 -11.10 7.76
N TYR A 45 -16.25 -9.98 8.37
CA TYR A 45 -16.75 -9.59 9.68
C TYR A 45 -18.26 -9.34 9.65
N ASP A 46 -18.76 -8.62 8.65
CA ASP A 46 -20.18 -8.30 8.50
C ASP A 46 -20.99 -9.59 8.28
N ARG A 47 -20.49 -10.54 7.48
CA ARG A 47 -21.08 -11.88 7.35
C ARG A 47 -21.13 -12.64 8.69
N ALA A 48 -20.03 -12.65 9.45
CA ALA A 48 -20.00 -13.31 10.76
C ALA A 48 -20.88 -12.59 11.81
N LYS A 49 -21.13 -11.29 11.64
CA LYS A 49 -22.06 -10.52 12.45
C LYS A 49 -23.51 -10.90 12.12
N ALA A 50 -23.85 -10.99 10.85
CA ALA A 50 -25.18 -11.41 10.38
C ALA A 50 -25.57 -12.80 10.93
N VAL A 51 -24.65 -13.77 10.86
CA VAL A 51 -24.87 -15.14 11.38
C VAL A 51 -24.59 -15.26 12.89
N ASN A 52 -24.27 -14.15 13.57
CA ASN A 52 -24.01 -14.07 15.02
C ASN A 52 -22.91 -15.01 15.55
N TYR A 53 -21.91 -15.35 14.71
CA TYR A 53 -20.76 -16.15 15.12
C TYR A 53 -19.71 -15.33 15.85
N ARG A 54 -19.88 -15.24 17.17
CA ARG A 54 -19.03 -14.41 18.04
C ARG A 54 -17.53 -14.73 17.97
N SER A 55 -17.15 -16.01 17.92
CA SER A 55 -15.73 -16.42 17.83
C SER A 55 -15.03 -15.80 16.62
N PHE A 56 -15.66 -15.87 15.44
CA PHE A 56 -15.15 -15.26 14.22
C PHE A 56 -15.14 -13.74 14.28
N GLN A 57 -16.17 -13.11 14.85
CA GLN A 57 -16.21 -11.66 15.05
C GLN A 57 -15.00 -11.16 15.87
N TYR A 58 -14.65 -11.85 16.96
CA TYR A 58 -13.47 -11.48 17.76
C TYR A 58 -12.17 -11.64 16.98
N VAL A 59 -12.00 -12.74 16.24
CA VAL A 59 -10.82 -12.98 15.40
C VAL A 59 -10.68 -11.89 14.34
N PHE A 60 -11.77 -11.54 13.65
CA PHE A 60 -11.75 -10.49 12.64
C PHE A 60 -11.48 -9.11 13.24
N LYS A 61 -12.05 -8.77 14.41
CA LYS A 61 -11.71 -7.51 15.12
C LYS A 61 -10.23 -7.41 15.44
N GLN A 62 -9.62 -8.48 15.94
CA GLN A 62 -8.19 -8.50 16.26
C GLN A 62 -7.34 -8.34 15.00
N ARG A 63 -7.66 -9.08 13.93
CA ARG A 63 -6.96 -8.95 12.64
C ARG A 63 -7.10 -7.55 12.06
N LYS A 64 -8.30 -6.94 12.17
CA LYS A 64 -8.59 -5.58 11.69
C LYS A 64 -7.66 -4.59 12.36
N LEU A 65 -7.61 -4.63 13.70
CA LEU A 65 -6.75 -3.74 14.49
C LEU A 65 -5.26 -3.88 14.13
N THR A 66 -4.79 -5.10 13.88
CA THR A 66 -3.41 -5.33 13.45
C THR A 66 -3.13 -4.73 12.07
N ILE A 67 -4.02 -4.94 11.11
CA ILE A 67 -3.89 -4.40 9.75
C ILE A 67 -3.94 -2.87 9.78
N GLU A 68 -4.84 -2.25 10.54
CA GLU A 68 -4.93 -0.79 10.69
C GLU A 68 -3.63 -0.19 11.25
N LYS A 69 -3.02 -0.86 12.24
CA LYS A 69 -1.72 -0.43 12.80
C LYS A 69 -0.59 -0.54 11.78
N MET A 70 -0.54 -1.64 11.03
CA MET A 70 0.45 -1.83 9.96
C MET A 70 0.27 -0.80 8.84
N LEU A 71 -0.98 -0.55 8.42
CA LEU A 71 -1.31 0.43 7.41
C LEU A 71 -0.83 1.82 7.81
N LYS A 72 -1.10 2.23 9.06
CA LYS A 72 -0.60 3.50 9.60
C LYS A 72 0.93 3.57 9.63
N MET A 73 1.60 2.47 9.98
CA MET A 73 3.06 2.40 9.98
C MET A 73 3.64 2.58 8.57
N TYR A 74 3.10 1.87 7.58
CA TYR A 74 3.55 1.99 6.19
C TYR A 74 3.22 3.35 5.58
N ALA A 75 2.08 3.95 5.92
CA ALA A 75 1.74 5.30 5.47
C ALA A 75 2.75 6.34 5.99
N LEU A 76 3.09 6.29 7.29
CA LEU A 76 4.12 7.17 7.87
C LEU A 76 5.50 6.92 7.27
N TYR A 77 5.83 5.66 6.97
CA TYR A 77 7.09 5.31 6.32
C TYR A 77 7.16 5.81 4.88
N ALA A 78 6.07 5.70 4.12
CA ALA A 78 5.95 6.22 2.77
C ALA A 78 6.10 7.76 2.76
N GLU A 79 5.45 8.46 3.68
CA GLU A 79 5.62 9.92 3.85
C GLU A 79 7.08 10.29 4.12
N ALA A 80 7.72 9.65 5.08
CA ALA A 80 9.14 9.90 5.40
C ALA A 80 10.08 9.61 4.21
N LYS A 81 9.76 8.59 3.39
CA LYS A 81 10.53 8.29 2.18
C LYS A 81 10.25 9.25 1.04
N ALA A 82 9.02 9.72 0.88
CA ALA A 82 8.67 10.75 -0.09
C ALA A 82 9.45 12.05 0.18
N ASP A 83 9.52 12.46 1.45
CA ASP A 83 10.32 13.61 1.87
C ASP A 83 11.81 13.40 1.55
N GLN A 84 12.35 12.21 1.82
CA GLN A 84 13.74 11.87 1.50
C GLN A 84 14.02 11.97 -0.01
N VAL A 85 13.15 11.38 -0.84
CA VAL A 85 13.24 11.42 -2.31
C VAL A 85 13.18 12.87 -2.79
N PHE A 86 12.25 13.67 -2.27
CA PHE A 86 12.10 15.08 -2.60
C PHE A 86 13.36 15.89 -2.29
N HIS A 87 13.92 15.71 -1.08
CA HIS A 87 15.15 16.40 -0.69
C HIS A 87 16.34 16.00 -1.55
N LEU A 88 16.54 14.69 -1.79
CA LEU A 88 17.63 14.21 -2.64
C LEU A 88 17.52 14.73 -4.07
N ARG A 89 16.31 14.77 -4.63
CA ARG A 89 16.03 15.34 -5.94
C ARG A 89 16.44 16.80 -6.03
N ILE A 90 16.08 17.61 -5.03
CA ILE A 90 16.48 19.02 -4.95
C ILE A 90 18.00 19.17 -4.87
N PHE A 91 18.67 18.38 -4.03
CA PHE A 91 20.13 18.46 -3.89
C PHE A 91 20.86 18.09 -5.18
N LEU A 92 20.40 17.03 -5.86
CA LEU A 92 20.94 16.60 -7.15
C LEU A 92 20.77 17.70 -8.22
N MET A 93 19.59 18.33 -8.30
CA MET A 93 19.36 19.48 -9.18
C MET A 93 20.30 20.65 -8.86
N LEU A 94 20.50 20.98 -7.59
CA LEU A 94 21.37 22.09 -7.16
C LEU A 94 22.84 21.86 -7.54
N ILE A 95 23.29 20.61 -7.50
CA ILE A 95 24.67 20.22 -7.88
C ILE A 95 24.84 20.20 -9.42
N GLY A 96 23.74 20.29 -10.17
CA GLY A 96 23.69 20.39 -11.62
C GLY A 96 23.39 19.07 -12.33
N HIS A 97 22.75 18.11 -11.65
CA HIS A 97 22.21 16.93 -12.31
C HIS A 97 20.80 17.22 -12.83
N SER A 98 20.58 17.04 -14.14
CA SER A 98 19.26 17.06 -14.77
C SER A 98 18.60 15.69 -14.70
N PHE A 99 17.33 15.65 -14.32
CA PHE A 99 16.48 14.44 -14.33
C PHE A 99 15.75 14.26 -15.67
N ASP A 100 16.07 15.06 -16.68
CA ASP A 100 15.29 15.16 -17.93
C ASP A 100 15.39 13.92 -18.85
N ASP A 101 16.18 12.90 -18.49
CA ASP A 101 16.47 11.74 -19.34
C ASP A 101 15.88 10.39 -18.88
N GLU A 102 15.17 10.30 -17.75
CA GLU A 102 14.59 9.03 -17.26
C GLU A 102 13.07 8.95 -17.44
N SER A 103 12.60 8.94 -18.70
CA SER A 103 11.20 8.63 -19.04
C SER A 103 11.06 7.38 -19.92
N THR A 104 11.93 6.39 -19.73
CA THR A 104 11.81 5.09 -20.41
C THR A 104 12.07 3.95 -19.43
N ASP A 105 11.05 3.10 -19.31
CA ASP A 105 11.09 1.71 -18.84
C ASP A 105 11.00 1.47 -17.32
N ALA A 106 9.84 1.77 -16.75
CA ALA A 106 9.21 0.87 -15.79
C ALA A 106 8.04 0.18 -16.51
N ALA A 107 8.37 -0.83 -17.32
CA ALA A 107 7.38 -1.75 -17.82
C ALA A 107 6.86 -2.56 -16.63
N ASP A 108 5.57 -2.39 -16.35
CA ASP A 108 4.78 -3.25 -15.47
C ASP A 108 4.95 -4.71 -15.91
N GLU A 109 5.75 -5.49 -15.18
CA GLU A 109 5.63 -6.95 -15.21
C GLU A 109 4.41 -7.33 -14.36
N ASP A 110 3.24 -7.06 -14.93
CA ASP A 110 1.96 -7.68 -14.56
C ASP A 110 2.09 -9.19 -14.79
N GLY A 111 2.19 -9.94 -13.70
CA GLY A 111 2.46 -11.36 -13.74
C GLY A 111 2.14 -12.10 -12.44
N GLU A 112 1.04 -11.77 -11.75
CA GLU A 112 0.45 -12.71 -10.80
C GLU A 112 -0.97 -13.11 -11.24
N GLU A 113 -1.00 -14.31 -11.81
CA GLU A 113 -2.14 -15.13 -12.19
C GLU A 113 -3.18 -15.19 -11.06
N MET A 114 -4.39 -14.68 -11.32
CA MET A 114 -5.55 -14.92 -10.46
C MET A 114 -5.87 -16.41 -10.47
N VAL A 115 -5.48 -17.12 -9.41
CA VAL A 115 -5.98 -18.47 -9.14
C VAL A 115 -7.44 -18.34 -8.70
N GLU A 116 -8.35 -18.56 -9.64
CA GLU A 116 -9.77 -18.78 -9.39
C GLU A 116 -9.95 -20.12 -8.65
N GLU A 117 -9.79 -20.11 -7.33
CA GLU A 117 -10.16 -21.26 -6.51
C GLU A 117 -11.65 -21.18 -6.16
N SER A 118 -12.49 -21.66 -7.08
CA SER A 118 -13.91 -21.88 -6.86
C SER A 118 -14.10 -23.03 -5.85
N PHE A 119 -14.17 -22.70 -4.55
CA PHE A 119 -14.65 -23.63 -3.53
C PHE A 119 -16.15 -23.40 -3.29
N TYR A 120 -16.99 -23.88 -4.22
CA TYR A 120 -18.41 -24.10 -3.94
C TYR A 120 -18.54 -25.37 -3.10
N GLY A 121 -18.38 -25.21 -1.78
CA GLY A 121 -18.87 -26.17 -0.79
C GLY A 121 -20.28 -25.78 -0.39
N ASP A 122 -21.24 -26.35 -1.11
CA ASP A 122 -22.58 -26.75 -0.67
C ASP A 122 -22.87 -26.52 0.83
N ASP A 123 -23.68 -25.51 1.15
CA ASP A 123 -24.57 -25.56 2.32
C ASP A 123 -25.81 -24.72 2.01
N GLU A 124 -26.86 -25.42 1.60
CA GLU A 124 -28.22 -24.91 1.47
C GLU A 124 -28.68 -24.28 2.80
N ASN A 125 -28.81 -22.96 2.86
CA ASN A 125 -29.86 -22.30 3.64
C ASN A 125 -30.10 -20.90 3.07
N VAL A 126 -31.14 -20.81 2.25
CA VAL A 126 -31.81 -19.58 1.85
C VAL A 126 -32.43 -18.95 3.09
N ASP A 127 -32.07 -17.71 3.40
CA ASP A 127 -32.94 -16.82 4.16
C ASP A 127 -32.86 -15.42 3.54
N ASP A 128 -34.00 -15.00 2.97
CA ASP A 128 -34.26 -13.72 2.33
C ASP A 128 -34.34 -12.60 3.38
N ASN A 129 -33.55 -11.53 3.21
CA ASN A 129 -33.59 -10.18 3.83
C ASN A 129 -32.15 -9.74 4.17
N GLU A 130 -31.66 -8.54 3.93
CA GLU A 130 -32.27 -7.22 4.08
C GLU A 130 -31.30 -6.17 3.52
N ASP A 131 -31.84 -5.02 3.14
CA ASP A 131 -31.24 -3.81 2.57
C ASP A 131 -29.77 -3.47 2.95
N TYR A 132 -28.94 -3.28 1.92
CA TYR A 132 -27.63 -2.64 2.05
C TYR A 132 -27.80 -1.12 2.27
N TYR A 133 -27.77 -0.67 3.53
CA TYR A 133 -27.46 0.73 3.83
C TYR A 133 -25.94 0.96 3.67
N ILE A 134 -25.59 1.76 2.66
CA ILE A 134 -24.27 2.39 2.54
C ILE A 134 -24.24 3.51 3.59
N ASP A 135 -23.50 3.33 4.68
CA ASP A 135 -23.20 4.43 5.59
C ASP A 135 -22.20 5.38 4.90
N ASP A 136 -22.70 6.56 4.51
CA ASP A 136 -21.97 7.69 3.89
C ASP A 136 -20.94 8.36 4.82
N GLU A 137 -20.66 7.80 5.99
CA GLU A 137 -19.83 8.46 7.01
C GLU A 137 -18.30 8.27 6.84
N LEU A 138 -17.86 7.54 5.81
CA LEU A 138 -16.42 7.33 5.54
C LEU A 138 -15.76 8.39 4.64
N VAL A 139 -16.51 9.41 4.20
CA VAL A 139 -15.99 10.43 3.26
C VAL A 139 -15.33 11.64 3.95
N THR A 140 -15.43 11.82 5.26
CA THR A 140 -15.00 13.08 5.91
C THR A 140 -13.81 12.99 6.87
N THR A 141 -12.86 12.08 6.65
CA THR A 141 -11.54 12.18 7.32
C THR A 141 -10.41 11.80 6.38
N LEU A 142 -10.10 12.69 5.45
CA LEU A 142 -8.75 12.93 4.93
C LEU A 142 -8.48 14.43 5.01
#